data_AF-A0A2V9GH61-F1
#
_entry.id   AF-A0A2V9GH61-F1
#
_cell.length_a   1.000
_cell.length_b   1.000
_cell.length_c   1.000
_cell.angle_alpha   90.00
_cell.angle_beta   90.00
_cell.angle_gamma   90.00
#
_symmetry.space_group_name_H-M   'P 1'
#
loop_
_entity.id
_entity.type
_entity.pdbx_description
1 polymer ?
#
loop_
_entity_poly.entity_id
_entity_poly.type
_entity_poly.pdbx_seq_one_letter_code
_entity_poly.pdbx_strand_id
1 'polypeptide(L)'
;MDQDGYGIFKLAGKQWRAGRLALALTTEEIAPELFASPLCKNRACIRPEHLSPSTAREMNLRGDAWSGRNARKTHCPRNHPLIERGCKICACEATKRWQQRKKRAVI
;
A
#
# COMPACT_ATOMS: atom_id res chain seq x y z
N MET A 1 -14.16 -13.01 -7.57
CA MET A 1 -13.15 -12.11 -6.94
C MET A 1 -13.84 -11.35 -5.82
N ASP A 2 -13.12 -10.87 -4.81
CA ASP A 2 -13.68 -9.99 -3.78
C ASP A 2 -13.79 -8.53 -4.27
N GLN A 3 -14.24 -7.63 -3.40
CA GLN A 3 -14.38 -6.19 -3.71
C GLN A 3 -13.03 -5.52 -4.02
N ASP A 4 -11.93 -6.07 -3.51
CA ASP A 4 -10.57 -5.55 -3.71
C ASP A 4 -9.86 -6.19 -4.92
N GLY A 5 -10.51 -7.10 -5.67
CA GLY A 5 -9.98 -7.73 -6.88
C GLY A 5 -9.11 -8.97 -6.63
N TYR A 6 -9.09 -9.50 -5.41
CA TYR A 6 -8.39 -10.74 -5.08
C TYR A 6 -9.20 -11.98 -5.47
N GLY A 7 -8.48 -13.04 -5.83
CA GLY A 7 -9.05 -14.36 -6.08
C GLY A 7 -9.66 -14.94 -4.81
N ILE A 8 -10.91 -15.37 -4.90
CA ILE A 8 -11.63 -16.07 -3.82
C ILE A 8 -12.33 -17.30 -4.39
N PHE A 9 -12.46 -18.33 -3.56
CA PHE A 9 -13.31 -19.48 -3.85
C PHE A 9 -14.15 -19.80 -2.60
N LYS A 10 -15.28 -20.48 -2.80
CA LYS A 10 -16.17 -20.92 -1.72
C LYS A 10 -16.10 -22.44 -1.62
N LEU A 11 -15.92 -22.96 -0.42
CA LEU A 11 -15.89 -24.39 -0.11
C LEU A 11 -16.62 -24.63 1.20
N ALA A 12 -17.60 -25.56 1.19
CA ALA A 12 -18.44 -25.88 2.35
C ALA A 12 -19.08 -24.64 3.02
N GLY A 13 -19.61 -23.72 2.22
CA GLY A 13 -20.23 -22.47 2.71
C GLY A 13 -19.24 -21.41 3.21
N LYS A 14 -17.95 -21.72 3.34
CA LYS A 14 -16.91 -20.80 3.77
C LYS A 14 -16.16 -20.20 2.57
N GLN A 15 -15.83 -18.92 2.66
CA GLN A 15 -15.03 -18.22 1.65
C GLN A 15 -13.54 -18.29 2.00
N TRP A 16 -12.73 -18.58 1.00
CA TRP A 16 -11.29 -18.75 1.14
C TRP A 16 -10.53 -17.89 0.12
N ARG A 17 -9.35 -17.41 0.51
CA ARG A 17 -8.43 -16.68 -0.37
C ARG A 17 -7.74 -17.67 -1.30
N ALA A 18 -7.97 -17.55 -2.60
CA ALA A 18 -7.43 -18.49 -3.59
C ALA A 18 -5.89 -18.48 -3.62
N GLY A 19 -5.27 -17.29 -3.54
CA GLY A 19 -3.80 -17.17 -3.51
C GLY A 19 -3.17 -17.79 -2.27
N ARG A 20 -3.81 -17.70 -1.09
CA ARG A 20 -3.29 -18.34 0.13
C ARG A 20 -3.30 -19.86 0.01
N LEU A 21 -4.40 -20.41 -0.54
CA LEU A 21 -4.47 -21.85 -0.79
C LEU A 21 -3.40 -22.28 -1.80
N ALA A 22 -3.28 -21.57 -2.93
CA ALA A 22 -2.31 -21.93 -3.97
C ALA A 22 -0.87 -21.96 -3.45
N LEU A 23 -0.50 -20.98 -2.62
CA LEU A 23 0.83 -20.94 -2.00
C LEU A 23 1.01 -22.05 -0.95
N ALA A 24 -0.03 -22.36 -0.17
CA ALA A 24 0.00 -23.44 0.83
C ALA A 24 0.07 -24.84 0.21
N LEU A 25 -0.38 -25.01 -1.04
CA LEU A 25 -0.25 -26.29 -1.77
C LEU A 25 1.17 -26.52 -2.29
N THR A 26 1.98 -25.46 -2.42
CA THR A 26 3.35 -25.54 -2.94
C THR A 26 4.43 -25.35 -1.88
N THR A 27 4.05 -24.96 -0.67
CA THR A 27 4.97 -24.63 0.42
C THR A 27 4.44 -25.23 1.71
N GLU A 28 5.32 -25.82 2.52
CA GLU A 28 4.92 -26.65 3.66
C GLU A 28 4.20 -25.86 4.76
N GLU A 29 4.49 -24.57 4.95
CA GLU A 29 3.76 -23.75 5.93
C GLU A 29 3.80 -22.25 5.61
N ILE A 30 2.65 -21.57 5.71
CA ILE A 30 2.55 -20.11 5.66
C ILE A 30 2.13 -19.65 7.04
N ALA A 31 3.02 -18.93 7.71
CA ALA A 31 2.75 -18.40 9.03
C ALA A 31 1.44 -17.57 9.04
N PRO A 32 0.62 -17.65 10.10
CA PRO A 32 -0.70 -17.01 10.14
C PRO A 32 -0.69 -15.50 9.85
N GLU A 33 0.37 -14.82 10.25
CA GLU A 33 0.61 -13.38 10.10
C GLU A 33 1.06 -12.97 8.68
N LEU A 34 1.47 -13.92 7.85
CA LEU A 34 1.91 -13.67 6.49
C LEU A 34 0.74 -13.79 5.52
N PHE A 35 0.73 -12.92 4.52
CA PHE A 35 -0.23 -12.88 3.43
C PHE A 35 0.39 -13.49 2.17
N ALA A 36 -0.43 -14.10 1.32
CA ALA A 36 -0.02 -14.49 -0.02
C ALA A 36 -0.03 -13.25 -0.92
N SER A 37 1.12 -12.61 -1.03
CA SER A 37 1.33 -11.35 -1.73
C SER A 37 1.63 -11.59 -3.21
N PRO A 38 0.80 -11.10 -4.14
CA PRO A 38 1.12 -11.14 -5.56
C PRO A 38 2.36 -10.32 -5.87
N LEU A 39 3.34 -10.93 -6.54
CA LEU A 39 4.51 -10.23 -7.10
C LEU A 39 4.15 -9.46 -8.38
N CYS A 40 3.08 -9.87 -9.06
CA CYS A 40 2.55 -9.21 -10.24
C CYS A 40 1.44 -8.20 -9.89
N LYS A 41 1.08 -7.34 -10.86
CA LYS A 41 -0.01 -6.35 -10.70
C LYS A 41 -1.42 -6.96 -10.73
N ASN A 42 -1.54 -8.28 -10.86
CA ASN A 42 -2.82 -8.98 -10.87
C ASN A 42 -3.15 -9.55 -9.48
N ARG A 43 -4.08 -8.90 -8.77
CA ARG A 43 -4.52 -9.31 -7.42
C ARG A 43 -5.21 -10.68 -7.39
N ALA A 44 -5.73 -11.14 -8.53
CA ALA A 44 -6.35 -12.45 -8.67
C ALA A 44 -5.36 -13.56 -9.05
N CYS A 45 -4.07 -13.26 -9.19
CA CYS A 45 -3.07 -14.26 -9.54
C CYS A 45 -2.98 -15.34 -8.45
N ILE A 46 -3.05 -16.60 -8.89
CA ILE A 46 -2.92 -17.78 -8.02
C ILE A 46 -1.68 -18.61 -8.37
N ARG A 47 -0.85 -18.15 -9.31
CA ARG A 47 0.31 -18.92 -9.73
C ARG A 47 1.36 -18.91 -8.60
N PRO A 48 1.80 -20.07 -8.09
CA PRO A 48 2.72 -20.13 -6.95
C PRO A 48 4.00 -19.32 -7.14
N GLU A 49 4.62 -19.38 -8.32
CA GLU A 49 5.83 -18.60 -8.67
C GLU A 49 5.63 -17.07 -8.68
N HIS A 50 4.37 -16.60 -8.72
CA HIS A 50 4.01 -15.19 -8.66
C HIS A 50 3.47 -14.76 -7.29
N LEU A 51 3.55 -15.64 -6.28
CA LEU A 51 3.12 -15.39 -4.91
C LEU A 51 4.30 -15.49 -3.95
N SER A 52 4.31 -14.64 -2.94
CA SER A 52 5.28 -14.69 -1.85
C SER A 52 4.57 -14.57 -0.51
N PRO A 53 5.00 -15.31 0.53
CA PRO A 53 4.65 -14.95 1.90
C PRO A 53 5.20 -13.54 2.17
N SER A 54 4.35 -12.61 2.59
CA SER A 54 4.79 -11.26 2.94
C SER A 54 3.85 -10.66 3.98
N THR A 55 4.37 -9.74 4.79
CA THR A 55 3.55 -8.95 5.70
C THR A 55 2.61 -8.02 4.93
N ALA A 56 1.53 -7.56 5.57
CA ALA A 56 0.64 -6.55 5.00
C ALA A 56 1.39 -5.26 4.62
N ARG A 57 2.42 -4.89 5.39
CA ARG A 57 3.27 -3.73 5.12
C ARG A 57 4.02 -3.88 3.81
N GLU A 58 4.72 -5.00 3.63
CA GLU A 58 5.50 -5.26 2.41
C GLU A 58 4.61 -5.33 1.17
N MET A 59 3.47 -6.03 1.27
CA MET A 59 2.49 -6.11 0.19
C MET A 59 2.00 -4.71 -0.23
N ASN A 60 1.65 -3.86 0.73
CA ASN A 60 1.14 -2.52 0.45
C ASN A 60 2.21 -1.56 -0.07
N LEU A 61 3.44 -1.65 0.45
CA LEU A 61 4.56 -0.81 0.00
C LEU A 61 4.98 -1.16 -1.44
N ARG A 62 5.00 -2.46 -1.79
CA ARG A 62 5.29 -2.92 -3.14
C ARG A 62 4.15 -2.61 -4.10
N GLY A 63 2.91 -2.80 -3.64
CA GLY A 63 1.70 -2.62 -4.42
C GLY A 63 1.35 -1.16 -4.72
N ASP A 64 0.09 -0.98 -5.14
CA ASP A 64 -0.45 0.30 -5.56
C ASP A 64 -1.34 0.98 -4.50
N ALA A 65 -1.21 0.54 -3.24
CA ALA A 65 -1.85 1.18 -2.11
C ALA A 65 -1.26 2.59 -1.86
N TRP A 66 -1.98 3.43 -1.11
CA TRP A 66 -1.57 4.84 -0.92
C TRP A 66 -0.21 4.94 -0.24
N SER A 67 0.09 4.02 0.67
CA SER A 67 1.39 3.90 1.31
C SER A 67 2.51 3.64 0.31
N GLY A 68 2.35 2.66 -0.59
CA GLY A 68 3.32 2.37 -1.64
C GLY A 68 3.47 3.53 -2.64
N ARG A 69 2.35 4.11 -3.09
CA ARG A 69 2.36 5.29 -3.96
C ARG A 69 3.11 6.45 -3.33
N ASN A 70 2.84 6.76 -2.06
CA ASN A 70 3.50 7.85 -1.36
C ASN A 70 4.97 7.55 -1.04
N ALA A 71 5.31 6.30 -0.69
CA ALA A 71 6.69 5.89 -0.42
C ALA A 71 7.60 6.05 -1.66
N ARG A 72 7.05 5.89 -2.87
CA ARG A 72 7.78 6.08 -4.14
C ARG A 72 7.85 7.53 -4.61
N LYS A 73 7.14 8.48 -3.98
CA LYS A 73 7.17 9.88 -4.40
C LYS A 73 8.50 10.51 -4.02
N THR A 74 9.17 11.10 -5.00
CA THR A 74 10.38 11.89 -4.81
C THR A 74 10.09 13.39 -4.74
N HIS A 75 8.97 13.83 -5.33
CA HIS A 75 8.60 15.24 -5.41
C HIS A 75 7.14 15.47 -4.99
N CYS A 76 6.86 16.66 -4.47
CA CYS A 76 5.50 17.10 -4.18
C CYS A 76 4.77 17.53 -5.47
N PRO A 77 3.45 17.79 -5.45
CA PRO A 77 2.70 18.26 -6.61
C PRO A 77 3.19 19.58 -7.23
N ARG A 78 4.01 20.35 -6.49
CA ARG A 78 4.65 21.60 -6.94
C ARG A 78 6.12 21.40 -7.33
N ASN A 79 6.51 20.14 -7.57
CA ASN A 79 7.85 19.75 -7.98
C ASN A 79 8.97 20.09 -6.98
N HIS A 80 8.66 20.21 -5.69
CA HIS A 80 9.68 20.34 -4.65
C HIS A 80 10.14 18.96 -4.17
N PRO A 81 11.43 18.78 -3.86
CA PRO A 81 11.94 17.52 -3.33
C PRO A 81 11.25 17.17 -2.01
N LEU A 82 10.83 15.91 -1.88
CA LEU A 82 10.35 15.34 -0.63
C LEU A 82 11.55 14.80 0.15
N ILE A 83 11.77 15.36 1.34
CA ILE A 83 12.86 14.98 2.21
C ILE A 83 12.23 14.39 3.47
N GLU A 84 12.44 13.10 3.70
CA GLU A 84 11.89 12.33 4.82
C GLU A 84 10.35 12.39 4.92
N ARG A 85 9.83 13.23 5.82
CA ARG A 85 8.44 13.28 6.27
C ARG A 85 7.56 14.22 5.44
N GLY A 86 8.08 14.86 4.39
CA GLY A 86 7.29 15.69 3.49
C GLY A 86 8.07 16.79 2.77
N CYS A 87 7.35 17.74 2.19
CA CYS A 87 7.98 18.87 1.51
C CYS A 87 8.24 20.03 2.48
N LYS A 88 9.50 20.27 2.84
CA LYS A 88 9.92 21.36 3.73
C LYS A 88 9.62 22.75 3.14
N ILE A 89 9.74 22.90 1.82
CA ILE A 89 9.45 24.17 1.13
C ILE A 89 7.95 24.48 1.26
N CYS A 90 7.09 23.50 0.98
CA CYS A 90 5.64 23.66 1.16
C CYS A 90 5.25 23.98 2.60
N ALA A 91 5.88 23.31 3.57
CA ALA A 91 5.64 23.56 4.98
C ALA A 91 6.01 25.00 5.37
N CYS A 92 7.16 25.49 4.94
CA CYS A 92 7.61 26.86 5.19
C CYS A 92 6.63 27.91 4.63
N GLU A 93 6.19 27.74 3.38
CA GLU A 93 5.21 28.64 2.76
C GLU A 93 3.86 28.62 3.50
N ALA A 94 3.39 27.45 3.92
CA ALA A 94 2.16 27.33 4.69
C ALA A 94 2.25 28.07 6.04
N THR A 95 3.38 27.93 6.75
CA THR A 95 3.65 28.66 7.98
C THR A 95 3.66 30.18 7.76
N LYS A 96 4.32 30.67 6.70
CA LYS A 96 4.33 32.10 6.35
C LYS A 96 2.92 32.64 6.09
N ARG A 97 2.11 31.91 5.31
CA ARG A 97 0.71 32.27 5.03
C ARG A 97 -0.12 32.33 6.31
N TRP A 98 0.07 31.38 7.23
CA TRP A 98 -0.61 31.38 8.53
C TRP A 98 -0.23 32.60 9.38
N GLN A 99 1.06 32.93 9.48
CA GLN A 99 1.53 34.10 10.23
C GLN A 99 0.97 35.42 9.66
N GLN A 100 0.93 35.55 8.33
CA GLN A 100 0.35 36.72 7.67
C GLN A 100 -1.15 36.87 7.96
N ARG A 101 -1.91 35.76 7.90
CA ARG A 101 -3.34 35.75 8.26
C ARG A 101 -3.56 36.17 9.71
N LYS A 102 -2.74 35.67 10.64
CA LYS A 102 -2.83 36.03 12.06
C LYS A 102 -2.53 37.51 12.30
N LYS A 103 -1.51 38.08 11.64
CA LYS A 103 -1.22 39.52 11.73
C LYS A 103 -2.36 40.40 11.21
N ARG A 104 -3.02 40.00 10.12
CA ARG A 104 -4.16 40.75 9.53
C ARG A 104 -5.43 40.69 10.37
N ALA A 105 -5.56 39.71 11.28
CA ALA A 105 -6.74 39.55 12.14
C ALA A 105 -6.62 40.30 13.48
N VAL A 106 -5.50 40.96 13.73
CA VAL A 106 -5.21 41.71 14.97
C VAL A 106 -5.27 43.23 14.73
N ILE A 107 -5.54 43.65 13.49
CA ILE A 107 -5.80 45.04 13.06
C ILE A 107 -7.28 45.13 12.74
#